data_AF-I0Z4B8-F1
#
_entry.id   AF-I0Z4B8-F1
#
_cell.length_a   1.000
_cell.length_b   1.000
_cell.length_c   1.000
_cell.angle_alpha   90.00
_cell.angle_beta   90.00
_cell.angle_gamma   90.00
#
_symmetry.space_group_name_H-M   'P 1'
#
loop_
_entity.id
_entity.type
_entity.pdbx_description
1 polymer ?
#
loop_
_entity_poly.entity_id
_entity_poly.type
_entity_poly.pdbx_seq_one_letter_code
_entity_poly.pdbx_strand_id
1 'polypeptide(L)'
;MSGSAALEAVVARLESVAARLEATEVHKASTVVDRAFKAERVVVEAIAQCKQPDMGGLQKLVEPVGVEISAADKLTQGRRSAAFNYSKAVAEALPALSWVVYSGPSCGMDPPPKHVENHLQSAEFWTNKILLENRTAPHADWVKALKDLLKGLCTYLKTHHFSGPAWNASGIPLSQFKPGSTPSAGPPAVQAAGSNEVPSTSGSKSAPAKPAASKPPRTECEQGRKWVIENHVGNPEIVISDTNPRQAVYIYKCSNSTIQVKGKVNAISVDSCQRVGLLFEDIVAACELVNSTRIQAQATGVVPTIAVDKCDGVQLYLSADSLGVDITTAKSSEVNVIVPGATPEADLVEHAIPEQYLSQYKNGKFVTAPVSHSAG
;
A
#
# COMPACT_ATOMS: atom_id res chain seq x y z
N MET A 1 -9.76 1.21 22.54
CA MET A 1 -11.20 1.18 22.87
C MET A 1 -12.00 2.34 22.25
N SER A 2 -11.48 3.58 22.12
CA SER A 2 -12.29 4.69 21.58
C SER A 2 -12.65 4.59 20.08
N GLY A 3 -11.80 3.96 19.25
CA GLY A 3 -12.05 3.84 17.80
C GLY A 3 -13.19 2.88 17.40
N SER A 4 -13.36 1.76 18.13
CA SER A 4 -14.45 0.79 17.88
C SER A 4 -15.83 1.39 18.19
N ALA A 5 -15.94 2.10 19.32
CA ALA A 5 -17.17 2.76 19.72
C ALA A 5 -17.61 3.85 18.71
N ALA A 6 -16.64 4.54 18.09
CA ALA A 6 -16.92 5.51 17.04
C ALA A 6 -17.49 4.85 15.76
N LEU A 7 -17.03 3.64 15.41
CA LEU A 7 -17.58 2.88 14.27
C LEU A 7 -19.00 2.39 14.56
N GLU A 8 -19.29 1.92 15.77
CA GLU A 8 -20.62 1.50 16.20
C GLU A 8 -21.66 2.62 16.09
N ALA A 9 -21.30 3.82 16.55
CA ALA A 9 -22.16 4.99 16.44
C ALA A 9 -22.46 5.38 14.97
N VAL A 10 -21.55 5.05 14.04
CA VAL A 10 -21.75 5.32 12.61
C VAL A 10 -22.62 4.24 11.95
N VAL A 11 -22.47 2.97 12.32
CA VAL A 11 -23.33 1.87 11.85
C VAL A 11 -24.79 2.08 12.30
N ALA A 12 -25.01 2.39 13.58
CA ALA A 12 -26.34 2.66 14.11
C ALA A 12 -27.01 3.86 13.41
N ARG A 13 -26.22 4.88 13.05
CA ARG A 13 -26.70 6.02 12.26
C ARG A 13 -27.13 5.60 10.85
N LEU A 14 -26.39 4.72 10.19
CA LEU A 14 -26.74 4.24 8.85
C LEU A 14 -28.09 3.50 8.85
N GLU A 15 -28.32 2.61 9.81
CA GLU A 15 -29.61 1.90 9.95
C GLU A 15 -30.77 2.85 10.25
N SER A 16 -30.56 3.79 11.19
CA SER A 16 -31.56 4.80 11.54
C SER A 16 -31.98 5.64 10.34
N VAL A 17 -31.01 6.01 9.49
CA VAL A 17 -31.29 6.75 8.25
C VAL A 17 -32.02 5.86 7.24
N ALA A 18 -31.60 4.59 7.11
CA ALA A 18 -32.22 3.64 6.19
C ALA A 18 -33.69 3.34 6.54
N ALA A 19 -34.05 3.32 7.83
CA ALA A 19 -35.43 3.15 8.27
C ALA A 19 -36.36 4.30 7.84
N ARG A 20 -35.80 5.47 7.51
CA ARG A 20 -36.56 6.62 6.97
C ARG A 20 -36.75 6.54 5.45
N LEU A 21 -36.15 5.55 4.79
CA LEU A 21 -36.31 5.32 3.35
C LEU A 21 -37.44 4.31 3.14
N GLU A 22 -38.50 4.68 2.42
CA GLU A 22 -39.67 3.83 2.17
C GLU A 22 -39.37 2.60 1.28
N ALA A 23 -38.16 2.51 0.71
CA ALA A 23 -37.74 1.41 -0.15
C ALA A 23 -37.19 0.23 0.68
N THR A 24 -37.95 -0.88 0.73
CA THR A 24 -37.57 -2.14 1.42
C THR A 24 -36.19 -2.64 1.04
N GLU A 25 -35.77 -2.44 -0.21
CA GLU A 25 -34.46 -2.88 -0.71
C GLU A 25 -33.29 -2.03 -0.17
N VAL A 26 -33.51 -0.74 0.13
CA VAL A 26 -32.48 0.08 0.79
C VAL A 26 -32.30 -0.33 2.25
N HIS A 27 -33.40 -0.72 2.90
CA HIS A 27 -33.34 -1.31 4.24
C HIS A 27 -32.53 -2.61 4.23
N LYS A 28 -32.83 -3.53 3.31
CA LYS A 28 -32.05 -4.78 3.14
C LYS A 28 -30.56 -4.52 2.93
N ALA A 29 -30.20 -3.60 2.03
CA ALA A 29 -28.80 -3.24 1.79
C ALA A 29 -28.12 -2.70 3.05
N SER A 30 -28.83 -1.90 3.86
CA SER A 30 -28.30 -1.32 5.10
C SER A 30 -28.17 -2.37 6.21
N THR A 31 -29.11 -3.31 6.31
CA THR A 31 -29.04 -4.44 7.26
C THR A 31 -27.83 -5.33 6.98
N VAL A 32 -27.46 -5.55 5.71
CA VAL A 32 -26.25 -6.31 5.37
C VAL A 32 -24.99 -5.57 5.87
N VAL A 33 -24.95 -4.24 5.75
CA VAL A 33 -23.83 -3.45 6.29
C VAL A 33 -23.72 -3.60 7.81
N ASP A 34 -24.84 -3.51 8.54
CA ASP A 34 -24.85 -3.70 9.99
C ASP A 34 -24.32 -5.08 10.40
N ARG A 35 -24.82 -6.15 9.77
CA ARG A 35 -24.36 -7.52 10.05
C ARG A 35 -22.88 -7.70 9.75
N ALA A 36 -22.40 -7.15 8.64
CA ALA A 36 -21.00 -7.23 8.24
C ALA A 36 -20.09 -6.54 9.28
N PHE A 37 -20.44 -5.34 9.73
CA PHE A 37 -19.66 -4.63 10.74
C PHE A 37 -19.76 -5.24 12.15
N LYS A 38 -20.88 -5.88 12.48
CA LYS A 38 -21.00 -6.69 13.71
C LYS A 38 -20.09 -7.92 13.67
N ALA A 39 -20.04 -8.62 12.53
CA ALA A 39 -19.11 -9.72 12.32
C ALA A 39 -17.64 -9.26 12.41
N GLU A 40 -17.31 -8.16 11.74
CA GLU A 40 -15.98 -7.54 11.75
C GLU A 40 -15.52 -7.19 13.18
N ARG A 41 -16.42 -6.65 14.01
CA ARG A 41 -16.13 -6.32 15.40
C ARG A 41 -15.65 -7.54 16.19
N VAL A 42 -16.27 -8.70 15.98
CA VAL A 42 -15.84 -9.95 16.63
C VAL A 42 -14.40 -10.30 16.25
N VAL A 43 -14.04 -10.09 14.98
CA VAL A 43 -12.66 -10.29 14.50
C VAL A 43 -11.70 -9.30 15.15
N VAL A 44 -12.05 -8.02 15.23
CA VAL A 44 -11.23 -6.97 15.87
C VAL A 44 -11.06 -7.24 17.38
N GLU A 45 -12.09 -7.71 18.07
CA GLU A 45 -12.01 -8.14 19.47
C GLU A 45 -11.06 -9.32 19.64
N ALA A 46 -11.10 -10.29 18.71
CA ALA A 46 -10.17 -11.41 18.69
C ALA A 46 -8.73 -10.95 18.42
N ILE A 47 -8.50 -10.03 17.48
CA ILE A 47 -7.18 -9.45 17.19
C ILE A 47 -6.56 -8.84 18.46
N ALA A 48 -7.36 -8.12 19.26
CA ALA A 48 -6.89 -7.47 20.48
C ALA A 48 -6.62 -8.45 21.64
N GLN A 49 -7.33 -9.58 21.71
CA GLN A 49 -7.29 -10.51 22.86
C GLN A 49 -6.46 -11.76 22.61
N CYS A 50 -6.32 -12.18 21.36
CA CYS A 50 -5.73 -13.46 21.01
C CYS A 50 -4.34 -13.32 20.41
N LYS A 51 -3.56 -14.41 20.51
CA LYS A 51 -2.42 -14.61 19.61
C LYS A 51 -2.94 -14.83 18.19
N GLN A 52 -2.12 -14.48 17.20
CA GLN A 52 -2.43 -14.76 15.80
C GLN A 52 -2.71 -16.26 15.63
N PRO A 53 -3.91 -16.66 15.16
CA PRO A 53 -4.25 -18.05 14.92
C PRO A 53 -3.52 -18.58 13.68
N ASP A 54 -3.52 -19.90 13.51
CA ASP A 54 -3.13 -20.51 12.24
C ASP A 54 -4.13 -20.16 11.11
N MET A 55 -3.79 -20.50 9.87
CA MET A 55 -4.63 -20.19 8.70
C MET A 55 -6.06 -20.76 8.82
N GLY A 56 -6.20 -21.96 9.39
CA GLY A 56 -7.51 -22.59 9.58
C GLY A 56 -8.37 -21.87 10.63
N GLY A 57 -7.76 -21.43 11.73
CA GLY A 57 -8.43 -20.62 12.75
C GLY A 57 -8.79 -19.23 12.24
N LEU A 58 -7.90 -18.60 11.47
CA LEU A 58 -8.16 -17.31 10.83
C LEU A 58 -9.35 -17.40 9.87
N GLN A 59 -9.39 -18.43 9.01
CA GLN A 59 -10.47 -18.62 8.05
C GLN A 59 -11.85 -18.76 8.73
N LYS A 60 -11.94 -19.57 9.80
CA LYS A 60 -13.18 -19.72 10.57
C LYS A 60 -13.62 -18.43 11.26
N LEU A 61 -12.66 -17.65 11.74
CA LEU A 61 -12.94 -16.38 12.41
C LEU A 61 -13.50 -15.34 11.43
N VAL A 62 -13.00 -15.28 10.20
CA VAL A 62 -13.43 -14.28 9.19
C VAL A 62 -14.59 -14.74 8.31
N GLU A 63 -14.96 -16.03 8.36
CA GLU A 63 -16.06 -16.60 7.57
C GLU A 63 -17.38 -15.80 7.67
N PRO A 64 -17.83 -15.35 8.86
CA PRO A 64 -19.05 -14.53 8.97
C PRO A 64 -18.95 -13.20 8.22
N VAL A 65 -17.77 -12.59 8.11
CA VAL A 65 -17.55 -11.37 7.32
C VAL A 65 -17.72 -11.67 5.84
N GLY A 66 -17.12 -12.77 5.35
CA GLY A 66 -17.24 -13.22 3.96
C GLY A 66 -18.68 -13.57 3.54
N VAL A 67 -19.49 -14.12 4.47
CA VAL A 67 -20.92 -14.39 4.24
C VAL A 67 -21.69 -13.11 3.94
N GLU A 68 -21.46 -12.04 4.72
CA GLU A 68 -22.17 -10.77 4.53
C GLU A 68 -21.66 -10.00 3.29
N ILE A 69 -20.37 -10.07 2.96
CA ILE A 69 -19.84 -9.56 1.68
C ILE A 69 -20.55 -10.27 0.51
N SER A 70 -20.65 -11.60 0.57
CA SER A 70 -21.36 -12.39 -0.45
C SER A 70 -22.86 -12.09 -0.51
N ALA A 71 -23.48 -11.76 0.63
CA ALA A 71 -24.89 -11.36 0.68
C ALA A 71 -25.12 -10.01 -0.04
N ALA A 72 -24.18 -9.06 0.11
CA ALA A 72 -24.23 -7.79 -0.59
C ALA A 72 -24.17 -7.95 -2.10
N ASP A 73 -23.27 -8.80 -2.60
CA ASP A 73 -23.16 -9.09 -4.04
C ASP A 73 -24.45 -9.66 -4.61
N LYS A 74 -25.11 -10.56 -3.87
CA LYS A 74 -26.39 -11.16 -4.26
C LYS A 74 -27.51 -10.15 -4.39
N LEU A 75 -27.53 -9.07 -3.59
CA LEU A 75 -28.52 -7.98 -3.74
C LEU A 75 -28.40 -7.27 -5.09
N THR A 76 -27.28 -7.42 -5.79
CA THR A 76 -27.03 -6.78 -7.08
C THR A 76 -27.32 -7.68 -8.28
N GLN A 77 -27.72 -8.93 -8.03
CA GLN A 77 -28.06 -9.91 -9.06
C GLN A 77 -29.56 -9.83 -9.42
N GLY A 78 -29.90 -10.23 -10.65
CA GLY A 78 -31.29 -10.25 -11.12
C GLY A 78 -31.80 -8.90 -11.63
N ARG A 79 -33.12 -8.71 -11.58
CA ARG A 79 -33.79 -7.54 -12.16
C ARG A 79 -33.49 -6.29 -11.34
N ARG A 80 -32.98 -5.25 -12.01
CA ARG A 80 -32.68 -3.95 -11.38
C ARG A 80 -33.95 -3.34 -10.79
N SER A 81 -33.90 -2.96 -9.51
CA SER A 81 -34.93 -2.21 -8.80
C SER A 81 -34.57 -0.72 -8.74
N ALA A 82 -35.49 0.12 -8.25
CA ALA A 82 -35.22 1.54 -7.98
C ALA A 82 -34.12 1.75 -6.91
N ALA A 83 -33.83 0.72 -6.09
CA ALA A 83 -32.78 0.75 -5.07
C ALA A 83 -31.45 0.14 -5.55
N PHE A 84 -31.32 -0.18 -6.84
CA PHE A 84 -30.15 -0.87 -7.38
C PHE A 84 -28.84 -0.13 -7.10
N ASN A 85 -28.84 1.21 -7.19
CA ASN A 85 -27.66 2.03 -6.89
C ASN A 85 -27.22 1.91 -5.42
N TYR A 86 -28.14 1.72 -4.47
CA TYR A 86 -27.83 1.50 -3.04
C TYR A 86 -27.21 0.13 -2.82
N SER A 87 -27.80 -0.89 -3.43
CA SER A 87 -27.28 -2.26 -3.37
C SER A 87 -25.88 -2.33 -3.97
N LYS A 88 -25.64 -1.65 -5.10
CA LYS A 88 -24.31 -1.55 -5.69
C LYS A 88 -23.33 -0.76 -4.83
N ALA A 89 -23.73 0.37 -4.25
CA ALA A 89 -22.87 1.11 -3.33
C ALA A 89 -22.42 0.24 -2.14
N VAL A 90 -23.32 -0.58 -1.58
CA VAL A 90 -23.00 -1.52 -0.49
C VAL A 90 -22.10 -2.66 -0.98
N ALA A 91 -22.38 -3.26 -2.13
CA ALA A 91 -21.56 -4.34 -2.69
C ALA A 91 -20.13 -3.91 -3.04
N GLU A 92 -19.93 -2.69 -3.53
CA GLU A 92 -18.57 -2.15 -3.77
C GLU A 92 -17.85 -1.76 -2.46
N ALA A 93 -18.61 -1.40 -1.41
CA ALA A 93 -18.10 -0.96 -0.13
C ALA A 93 -17.65 -2.11 0.78
N LEU A 94 -18.45 -3.17 0.90
CA LEU A 94 -18.22 -4.21 1.92
C LEU A 94 -16.96 -5.06 1.77
N PRO A 95 -16.39 -5.30 0.57
CA PRO A 95 -15.10 -5.97 0.47
C PRO A 95 -13.95 -5.19 1.16
N ALA A 96 -14.15 -3.93 1.54
CA ALA A 96 -13.26 -3.19 2.44
C ALA A 96 -12.97 -3.93 3.76
N LEU A 97 -13.92 -4.72 4.26
CA LEU A 97 -13.79 -5.48 5.50
C LEU A 97 -12.79 -6.63 5.41
N SER A 98 -12.45 -7.10 4.21
CA SER A 98 -11.46 -8.16 4.01
C SER A 98 -10.04 -7.80 4.44
N TRP A 99 -9.77 -6.57 4.90
CA TRP A 99 -8.45 -6.19 5.41
C TRP A 99 -7.97 -7.08 6.58
N VAL A 100 -8.88 -7.73 7.31
CA VAL A 100 -8.56 -8.65 8.42
C VAL A 100 -7.78 -9.89 7.99
N VAL A 101 -7.75 -10.22 6.70
CA VAL A 101 -6.94 -11.32 6.15
C VAL A 101 -5.64 -10.84 5.50
N TYR A 102 -5.33 -9.54 5.57
CA TYR A 102 -4.06 -9.02 5.09
C TYR A 102 -2.90 -9.67 5.86
N SER A 103 -2.12 -10.51 5.18
CA SER A 103 -1.02 -11.28 5.78
C SER A 103 0.35 -10.70 5.45
N GLY A 104 0.40 -9.38 5.28
CA GLY A 104 1.57 -8.68 4.78
C GLY A 104 1.44 -8.38 3.30
N PRO A 105 2.35 -7.55 2.77
CA PRO A 105 2.12 -7.01 1.45
C PRO A 105 2.07 -8.09 0.34
N SER A 106 2.66 -9.29 0.51
CA SER A 106 2.63 -10.42 -0.47
C SER A 106 1.28 -11.10 -0.68
N CYS A 107 0.27 -10.75 0.10
CA CYS A 107 -1.04 -11.42 0.04
C CYS A 107 -1.93 -10.99 -1.14
N GLY A 108 -1.44 -10.14 -2.06
CA GLY A 108 -2.24 -9.65 -3.18
C GLY A 108 -3.24 -8.55 -2.81
N MET A 109 -3.25 -8.10 -1.55
CA MET A 109 -4.10 -7.00 -1.09
C MET A 109 -3.27 -5.76 -0.79
N ASP A 110 -3.87 -4.58 -1.02
CA ASP A 110 -3.30 -3.34 -0.53
C ASP A 110 -3.26 -3.31 1.01
N PRO A 111 -2.36 -2.53 1.64
CA PRO A 111 -2.36 -2.35 3.09
C PRO A 111 -3.74 -1.91 3.61
N PRO A 112 -4.18 -2.34 4.81
CA PRO A 112 -5.56 -2.16 5.29
C PRO A 112 -6.16 -0.76 5.09
N PRO A 113 -5.46 0.35 5.39
CA PRO A 113 -6.01 1.68 5.13
C PRO A 113 -6.28 1.97 3.65
N LYS A 114 -5.39 1.49 2.78
CA LYS A 114 -5.46 1.71 1.34
C LYS A 114 -6.51 0.80 0.69
N HIS A 115 -6.60 -0.43 1.15
CA HIS A 115 -7.68 -1.37 0.79
C HIS A 115 -9.06 -0.76 1.03
N VAL A 116 -9.30 -0.21 2.23
CA VAL A 116 -10.57 0.47 2.56
C VAL A 116 -10.80 1.73 1.71
N GLU A 117 -9.74 2.51 1.43
CA GLU A 117 -9.86 3.70 0.59
C GLU A 117 -10.27 3.38 -0.85
N ASN A 118 -9.71 2.32 -1.44
CA ASN A 118 -10.05 1.89 -2.79
C ASN A 118 -11.53 1.45 -2.88
N HIS A 119 -12.02 0.69 -1.90
CA HIS A 119 -13.43 0.29 -1.85
C HIS A 119 -14.38 1.47 -1.58
N LEU A 120 -13.96 2.46 -0.80
CA LEU A 120 -14.69 3.73 -0.69
C LEU A 120 -14.81 4.43 -2.05
N GLN A 121 -13.72 4.51 -2.83
CA GLN A 121 -13.75 5.13 -4.17
C GLN A 121 -14.66 4.38 -5.15
N SER A 122 -14.65 3.04 -5.12
CA SER A 122 -15.57 2.22 -5.92
C SER A 122 -17.04 2.46 -5.52
N ALA A 123 -17.34 2.52 -4.22
CA ALA A 123 -18.67 2.85 -3.72
C ALA A 123 -19.09 4.29 -4.09
N GLU A 124 -18.14 5.23 -4.16
CA GLU A 124 -18.41 6.63 -4.49
C GLU A 124 -19.05 6.79 -5.87
N PHE A 125 -18.66 5.99 -6.86
CA PHE A 125 -19.30 5.99 -8.18
C PHE A 125 -20.82 5.79 -8.08
N TRP A 126 -21.26 4.83 -7.27
CA TRP A 126 -22.69 4.52 -7.09
C TRP A 126 -23.39 5.51 -6.16
N THR A 127 -22.74 5.94 -5.08
CA THR A 127 -23.33 6.97 -4.21
C THR A 127 -23.51 8.31 -4.91
N ASN A 128 -22.63 8.66 -5.85
CA ASN A 128 -22.79 9.87 -6.67
C ASN A 128 -24.00 9.76 -7.62
N LYS A 129 -24.32 8.57 -8.12
CA LYS A 129 -25.56 8.33 -8.89
C LYS A 129 -26.81 8.47 -8.02
N ILE A 130 -26.77 7.95 -6.79
CA ILE A 130 -27.83 8.15 -5.80
C ILE A 130 -28.07 9.65 -5.59
N LEU A 131 -27.00 10.42 -5.37
CA LEU A 131 -27.08 11.86 -5.17
C LEU A 131 -27.51 12.60 -6.43
N LEU A 132 -27.22 12.09 -7.63
CA LEU A 132 -27.70 12.70 -8.87
C LEU A 132 -29.23 12.61 -8.97
N GLU A 133 -29.79 11.46 -8.58
CA GLU A 133 -31.22 11.15 -8.62
C GLU A 133 -31.98 11.73 -7.41
N ASN A 134 -31.35 11.75 -6.23
CA ASN A 134 -31.98 12.06 -4.94
C ASN A 134 -31.04 12.89 -4.04
N ARG A 135 -31.03 14.21 -4.23
CA ARG A 135 -30.07 15.14 -3.60
C ARG A 135 -30.35 15.49 -2.14
N THR A 136 -31.56 15.24 -1.65
CA THR A 136 -32.00 15.67 -0.32
C THR A 136 -32.05 14.51 0.66
N ALA A 137 -32.20 14.84 1.94
CA ALA A 137 -32.54 13.85 2.94
C ALA A 137 -33.86 13.14 2.57
N PRO A 138 -34.02 11.84 2.92
CA PRO A 138 -33.08 11.01 3.69
C PRO A 138 -31.98 10.33 2.85
N HIS A 139 -31.98 10.48 1.53
CA HIS A 139 -31.01 9.83 0.62
C HIS A 139 -29.58 10.38 0.77
N ALA A 140 -29.45 11.71 0.85
CA ALA A 140 -28.15 12.36 1.08
C ALA A 140 -27.55 11.99 2.44
N ASP A 141 -28.38 11.86 3.47
CA ASP A 141 -27.96 11.41 4.80
C ASP A 141 -27.42 9.98 4.76
N TRP A 142 -28.07 9.10 3.98
CA TRP A 142 -27.68 7.70 3.85
C TRP A 142 -26.32 7.57 3.16
N VAL A 143 -26.15 8.28 2.05
CA VAL A 143 -24.87 8.36 1.33
C VAL A 143 -23.77 8.89 2.24
N LYS A 144 -24.04 9.96 2.98
CA LYS A 144 -23.08 10.52 3.93
C LYS A 144 -22.72 9.50 5.02
N ALA A 145 -23.70 8.80 5.59
CA ALA A 145 -23.47 7.81 6.63
C ALA A 145 -22.59 6.65 6.14
N LEU A 146 -22.84 6.10 4.94
CA LEU A 146 -22.02 5.04 4.36
C LEU A 146 -20.57 5.50 4.11
N LYS A 147 -20.39 6.72 3.57
CA LYS A 147 -19.06 7.29 3.33
C LYS A 147 -18.31 7.56 4.63
N ASP A 148 -18.99 8.10 5.64
CA ASP A 148 -18.41 8.34 6.96
C ASP A 148 -17.98 7.02 7.62
N LEU A 149 -18.73 5.93 7.42
CA LEU A 149 -18.41 4.61 7.95
C LEU A 149 -17.05 4.12 7.44
N LEU A 150 -16.85 4.11 6.12
CA LEU A 150 -15.59 3.68 5.51
C LEU A 150 -14.43 4.64 5.82
N LYS A 151 -14.67 5.96 5.89
CA LYS A 151 -13.65 6.93 6.31
C LYS A 151 -13.24 6.72 7.76
N GLY A 152 -14.20 6.45 8.64
CA GLY A 152 -13.98 6.09 10.03
C GLY A 152 -13.12 4.83 10.14
N LEU A 153 -13.46 3.79 9.36
CA LEU A 153 -12.68 2.55 9.33
C LEU A 153 -11.25 2.80 8.84
N CYS A 154 -11.07 3.51 7.72
CA CYS A 154 -9.75 3.88 7.22
C CYS A 154 -8.91 4.63 8.27
N THR A 155 -9.53 5.56 9.00
CA THR A 155 -8.88 6.32 10.09
C THR A 155 -8.46 5.39 11.22
N TYR A 156 -9.35 4.50 11.66
CA TYR A 156 -9.07 3.51 12.68
C TYR A 156 -7.89 2.60 12.29
N LEU A 157 -7.87 2.10 11.05
CA LEU A 157 -6.80 1.24 10.55
C LEU A 157 -5.46 1.97 10.44
N LYS A 158 -5.44 3.25 10.05
CA LYS A 158 -4.20 4.05 10.02
C LYS A 158 -3.52 4.14 11.39
N THR A 159 -4.31 4.14 12.47
CA THR A 159 -3.80 4.27 13.83
C THR A 159 -3.47 2.93 14.47
N HIS A 160 -4.26 1.88 14.20
CA HIS A 160 -4.19 0.62 14.96
C HIS A 160 -3.70 -0.58 14.15
N HIS A 161 -3.87 -0.57 12.83
CA HIS A 161 -3.69 -1.75 11.96
C HIS A 161 -3.07 -1.39 10.61
N PHE A 162 -2.15 -0.41 10.60
CA PHE A 162 -1.61 0.18 9.36
C PHE A 162 -0.97 -0.86 8.44
N SER A 163 -0.24 -1.81 9.03
CA SER A 163 0.48 -2.89 8.33
C SER A 163 -0.19 -4.25 8.49
N GLY A 164 -1.48 -4.29 8.83
CA GLY A 164 -2.23 -5.53 9.05
C GLY A 164 -2.86 -5.66 10.43
N PRO A 165 -3.61 -6.75 10.66
CA PRO A 165 -4.13 -7.13 11.98
C PRO A 165 -3.02 -7.16 13.04
N ALA A 166 -3.14 -6.29 14.04
CA ALA A 166 -2.13 -6.14 15.09
C ALA A 166 -2.48 -7.09 16.26
N TRP A 167 -2.19 -8.38 16.07
CA TRP A 167 -2.48 -9.43 17.06
C TRP A 167 -1.73 -9.23 18.37
N ASN A 168 -2.33 -9.68 19.47
CA ASN A 168 -1.69 -9.65 20.79
C ASN A 168 -0.72 -10.82 20.97
N ALA A 169 0.59 -10.54 20.91
CA ALA A 169 1.64 -11.55 21.10
C ALA A 169 1.55 -12.31 22.43
N SER A 170 0.97 -11.69 23.46
CA SER A 170 0.72 -12.28 24.79
C SER A 170 -0.74 -12.69 25.00
N GLY A 171 -1.54 -12.75 23.93
CA GLY A 171 -2.96 -13.04 23.99
C GLY A 171 -3.30 -14.49 24.31
N ILE A 172 -4.59 -14.75 24.54
CA ILE A 172 -5.12 -16.10 24.70
C ILE A 172 -5.16 -16.85 23.36
N PRO A 173 -5.18 -18.20 23.36
CA PRO A 173 -5.50 -18.96 22.16
C PRO A 173 -6.91 -18.63 21.65
N LEU A 174 -7.11 -18.61 20.33
CA LEU A 174 -8.43 -18.34 19.73
C LEU A 174 -9.52 -19.30 20.22
N SER A 175 -9.17 -20.54 20.59
CA SER A 175 -10.12 -21.52 21.16
C SER A 175 -10.71 -21.12 22.51
N GLN A 176 -10.11 -20.15 23.20
CA GLN A 176 -10.58 -19.63 24.49
C GLN A 176 -11.28 -18.26 24.35
N PHE A 177 -11.28 -17.69 23.15
CA PHE A 177 -11.90 -16.41 22.88
C PHE A 177 -13.42 -16.47 23.01
N LYS A 178 -13.99 -15.45 23.66
CA LYS A 178 -15.45 -15.24 23.75
C LYS A 178 -15.76 -13.80 23.31
N PRO A 179 -16.58 -13.60 22.28
CA PRO A 179 -16.99 -12.26 21.87
C PRO A 179 -17.64 -11.49 23.03
N GLY A 180 -17.33 -10.20 23.18
CA GLY A 180 -17.89 -9.34 24.22
C GLY A 180 -17.21 -9.38 25.60
N SER A 181 -16.12 -10.13 25.80
CA SER A 181 -15.32 -10.04 27.03
C SER A 181 -14.37 -8.84 27.02
N THR A 182 -14.28 -8.10 28.14
CA THR A 182 -13.35 -6.97 28.28
C THR A 182 -11.90 -7.45 28.44
N PRO A 183 -10.90 -6.74 27.89
CA PRO A 183 -9.50 -7.11 28.05
C PRO A 183 -9.07 -7.02 29.52
N SER A 184 -8.46 -8.08 30.06
CA SER A 184 -7.78 -8.01 31.36
C SER A 184 -6.53 -7.15 31.23
N ALA A 185 -6.43 -6.11 32.06
CA ALA A 185 -5.36 -5.11 32.01
C ALA A 185 -3.97 -5.73 32.27
N GLY A 186 -3.12 -5.75 31.25
CA GLY A 186 -1.68 -5.97 31.34
C GLY A 186 -0.93 -4.78 30.75
N PRO A 187 0.27 -4.43 31.26
CA PRO A 187 0.94 -3.17 30.97
C PRO A 187 1.40 -3.06 29.49
N PRO A 188 1.49 -1.83 28.93
CA PRO A 188 1.83 -1.63 27.53
C PRO A 188 3.32 -1.90 27.29
N ALA A 189 3.62 -2.98 26.56
CA ALA A 189 4.97 -3.28 26.09
C ALA A 189 5.28 -2.47 24.83
N VAL A 190 6.30 -1.62 24.96
CA VAL A 190 7.01 -0.94 23.87
C VAL A 190 8.05 -1.92 23.32
N GLN A 191 8.15 -2.07 21.99
CA GLN A 191 9.38 -2.27 21.17
C GLN A 191 9.26 -3.28 20.01
N ALA A 192 10.09 -2.98 19.01
CA ALA A 192 10.75 -3.85 18.03
C ALA A 192 9.99 -4.19 16.73
N ALA A 193 10.24 -3.36 15.71
CA ALA A 193 10.09 -3.71 14.31
C ALA A 193 11.10 -4.82 13.95
N GLY A 194 10.60 -6.04 13.84
CA GLY A 194 11.24 -7.14 13.11
C GLY A 194 10.80 -7.07 11.65
N SER A 195 11.79 -6.93 10.77
CA SER A 195 11.70 -7.10 9.32
C SER A 195 11.36 -8.56 8.97
N ASN A 196 10.28 -8.78 8.23
CA ASN A 196 10.35 -9.53 6.97
C ASN A 196 9.09 -9.38 6.12
N GLU A 197 9.36 -9.04 4.87
CA GLU A 197 8.65 -9.46 3.66
C GLU A 197 7.23 -8.95 3.37
N VAL A 198 7.26 -7.98 2.45
CA VAL A 198 6.29 -7.55 1.42
C VAL A 198 6.07 -8.76 0.44
N PRO A 199 5.47 -8.75 -0.78
CA PRO A 199 4.77 -7.69 -1.55
C PRO A 199 3.65 -8.06 -2.53
N SER A 200 2.80 -7.03 -2.68
CA SER A 200 2.10 -6.56 -3.87
C SER A 200 0.82 -7.31 -4.29
N THR A 201 -0.15 -6.68 -4.95
CA THR A 201 0.04 -5.62 -5.96
C THR A 201 -1.30 -5.03 -6.45
N SER A 202 -1.30 -3.71 -6.67
CA SER A 202 -1.78 -2.96 -7.86
C SER A 202 -3.23 -3.14 -8.36
N GLY A 203 -4.02 -2.07 -8.56
CA GLY A 203 -3.93 -1.07 -9.64
C GLY A 203 -5.39 -0.78 -10.11
N SER A 204 -5.83 0.35 -10.67
CA SER A 204 -5.21 1.27 -11.64
C SER A 204 -6.02 2.59 -11.81
N LYS A 205 -5.28 3.69 -12.02
CA LYS A 205 -5.46 4.87 -12.92
C LYS A 205 -6.84 5.58 -13.08
N SER A 206 -6.89 6.86 -12.68
CA SER A 206 -7.59 7.96 -13.40
C SER A 206 -7.01 9.36 -13.07
N ALA A 207 -7.23 10.33 -13.97
CA ALA A 207 -6.64 11.67 -14.14
C ALA A 207 -6.68 12.65 -12.91
N PRO A 208 -5.96 13.80 -12.94
CA PRO A 208 -5.42 14.45 -11.74
C PRO A 208 -6.45 15.30 -10.98
N ALA A 209 -6.76 14.91 -9.76
CA ALA A 209 -7.49 15.72 -8.78
C ALA A 209 -6.50 16.41 -7.82
N LYS A 210 -6.80 17.66 -7.45
CA LYS A 210 -6.00 18.55 -6.59
C LYS A 210 -5.39 17.84 -5.37
N PRO A 211 -4.14 18.19 -4.96
CA PRO A 211 -3.42 17.47 -3.91
C PRO A 211 -4.15 17.57 -2.57
N ALA A 212 -4.55 16.42 -2.01
CA ALA A 212 -4.74 16.31 -0.57
C ALA A 212 -3.38 16.60 0.07
N ALA A 213 -3.34 17.53 1.02
CA ALA A 213 -2.10 18.10 1.57
C ALA A 213 -1.05 17.02 1.86
N SER A 214 -0.01 16.99 1.04
CA SER A 214 1.20 16.23 1.32
C SER A 214 1.74 16.72 2.65
N LYS A 215 2.31 15.81 3.46
CA LYS A 215 3.21 16.26 4.54
C LYS A 215 4.19 17.28 3.93
N PRO A 216 4.55 18.35 4.66
CA PRO A 216 5.39 19.38 4.09
C PRO A 216 6.68 18.74 3.55
N PRO A 217 7.21 19.26 2.42
CA PRO A 217 8.52 18.84 1.93
C PRO A 217 9.55 18.96 3.05
N ARG A 218 10.34 17.91 3.22
CA ARG A 218 11.34 17.82 4.29
C ARG A 218 12.68 17.52 3.65
N THR A 219 13.70 18.30 3.99
CA THR A 219 15.09 18.02 3.66
C THR A 219 15.92 18.38 4.88
N GLU A 220 16.34 17.40 5.65
CA GLU A 220 17.20 17.64 6.82
C GLU A 220 18.07 16.44 7.16
N CYS A 221 19.17 16.70 7.87
CA CYS A 221 20.06 15.68 8.39
C CYS A 221 19.68 15.36 9.84
N GLU A 222 19.00 14.24 10.06
CA GLU A 222 18.65 13.75 11.39
C GLU A 222 19.91 13.32 12.13
N GLN A 223 20.13 13.93 13.31
CA GLN A 223 21.19 13.56 14.24
C GLN A 223 22.60 13.54 13.59
N GLY A 224 22.79 14.32 12.51
CA GLY A 224 24.03 14.36 11.75
C GLY A 224 24.39 13.08 10.99
N ARG A 225 23.47 12.09 10.92
CA ARG A 225 23.75 10.74 10.42
C ARG A 225 22.87 10.28 9.27
N LYS A 226 21.66 10.81 9.14
CA LYS A 226 20.73 10.41 8.09
C LYS A 226 20.12 11.63 7.42
N TRP A 227 20.42 11.83 6.14
CA TRP A 227 19.70 12.79 5.31
C TRP A 227 18.33 12.21 4.95
N VAL A 228 17.28 12.98 5.25
CA VAL A 228 15.89 12.61 4.99
C VAL A 228 15.31 13.63 4.03
N ILE A 229 14.96 13.17 2.83
CA ILE A 229 14.38 13.97 1.74
C ILE A 229 13.00 13.38 1.44
N GLU A 230 11.95 14.04 1.91
CA GLU A 230 10.59 13.48 1.87
C GLU A 230 9.56 14.43 1.29
N ASN A 231 8.58 13.85 0.59
CA ASN A 231 7.37 14.54 0.14
C ASN A 231 7.61 15.74 -0.80
N HIS A 232 8.80 15.82 -1.42
CA HIS A 232 9.05 16.83 -2.46
C HIS A 232 8.25 16.52 -3.70
N VAL A 233 7.56 17.53 -4.24
CA VAL A 233 6.78 17.41 -5.47
C VAL A 233 7.15 18.54 -6.41
N GLY A 234 7.68 18.22 -7.59
CA GLY A 234 7.99 19.21 -8.62
C GLY A 234 9.23 20.06 -8.33
N ASN A 235 10.10 19.65 -7.39
CA ASN A 235 11.30 20.40 -7.03
C ASN A 235 12.54 19.86 -7.79
N PRO A 236 13.11 20.61 -8.75
CA PRO A 236 14.25 20.16 -9.54
C PRO A 236 15.62 20.52 -8.95
N GLU A 237 15.69 21.17 -7.78
CA GLU A 237 16.93 21.78 -7.25
C GLU A 237 17.28 21.29 -5.83
N ILE A 238 16.97 20.04 -5.48
CA ILE A 238 17.32 19.50 -4.17
C ILE A 238 18.79 19.09 -4.19
N VAL A 239 19.65 19.85 -3.50
CA VAL A 239 21.09 19.57 -3.43
C VAL A 239 21.51 19.32 -1.98
N ILE A 240 22.22 18.21 -1.76
CA ILE A 240 22.86 17.87 -0.48
C ILE A 240 24.37 17.96 -0.69
N SER A 241 24.99 19.01 -0.16
CA SER A 241 26.44 19.29 -0.31
C SER A 241 27.29 18.83 0.86
N ASP A 242 26.75 18.88 2.08
CA ASP A 242 27.51 18.66 3.31
C ASP A 242 27.41 17.20 3.76
N THR A 243 27.92 16.30 2.91
CA THR A 243 27.87 14.85 3.16
C THR A 243 29.17 14.32 3.77
N ASN A 244 29.09 13.13 4.39
CA ASN A 244 30.27 12.36 4.74
C ASN A 244 30.02 10.84 4.69
N PRO A 245 31.08 10.00 4.62
CA PRO A 245 30.93 8.57 4.39
C PRO A 245 30.21 7.77 5.49
N ARG A 246 29.91 8.39 6.64
CA ARG A 246 29.14 7.75 7.72
C ARG A 246 27.64 8.03 7.61
N GLN A 247 27.23 8.94 6.73
CA GLN A 247 25.84 9.34 6.57
C GLN A 247 25.12 8.47 5.55
N ALA A 248 23.85 8.18 5.79
CA ALA A 248 22.96 7.59 4.80
C ALA A 248 21.98 8.63 4.26
N VAL A 249 21.52 8.45 3.02
CA VAL A 249 20.50 9.30 2.40
C VAL A 249 19.24 8.48 2.18
N TYR A 250 18.10 9.01 2.61
CA TYR A 250 16.79 8.39 2.44
C TYR A 250 15.86 9.35 1.72
N ILE A 251 15.44 8.94 0.53
CA ILE A 251 14.58 9.70 -0.37
C ILE A 251 13.23 8.99 -0.39
N TYR A 252 12.18 9.63 0.10
CA TYR A 252 10.88 8.99 0.28
C TYR A 252 9.70 9.84 -0.20
N LYS A 253 8.80 9.24 -0.99
CA LYS A 253 7.61 9.93 -1.51
C LYS A 253 7.91 11.22 -2.28
N CYS A 254 9.05 11.26 -2.97
CA CYS A 254 9.36 12.37 -3.87
C CYS A 254 8.74 12.12 -5.25
N SER A 255 8.28 13.17 -5.92
CA SER A 255 7.62 13.06 -7.23
C SER A 255 7.95 14.21 -8.17
N ASN A 256 8.34 13.91 -9.41
CA ASN A 256 8.76 14.92 -10.40
C ASN A 256 9.87 15.83 -9.84
N SER A 257 10.88 15.24 -9.21
CA SER A 257 11.93 15.96 -8.51
C SER A 257 13.32 15.49 -8.91
N THR A 258 14.29 16.40 -8.83
CA THR A 258 15.70 16.09 -9.07
C THR A 258 16.48 16.30 -7.78
N ILE A 259 17.25 15.30 -7.40
CA ILE A 259 18.02 15.25 -6.15
C ILE A 259 19.48 15.01 -6.51
N GLN A 260 20.36 15.89 -6.05
CA GLN A 260 21.80 15.76 -6.18
C GLN A 260 22.44 15.53 -4.81
N VAL A 261 23.12 14.39 -4.65
CA VAL A 261 23.91 14.04 -3.47
C VAL A 261 25.38 14.19 -3.84
N LYS A 262 26.00 15.29 -3.40
CA LYS A 262 27.42 15.55 -3.65
C LYS A 262 28.28 14.89 -2.58
N GLY A 263 29.51 14.54 -2.92
CA GLY A 263 30.44 13.87 -2.03
C GLY A 263 30.14 12.39 -1.80
N LYS A 264 30.72 11.85 -0.74
CA LYS A 264 30.69 10.41 -0.42
C LYS A 264 29.76 10.13 0.74
N VAL A 265 28.83 9.19 0.55
CA VAL A 265 27.88 8.73 1.58
C VAL A 265 27.97 7.22 1.80
N ASN A 266 27.46 6.73 2.92
CA ASN A 266 27.43 5.30 3.22
C ASN A 266 26.49 4.55 2.26
N ALA A 267 25.26 5.04 2.12
CA ALA A 267 24.21 4.41 1.32
C ALA A 267 23.16 5.44 0.90
N ILE A 268 22.45 5.14 -0.19
CA ILE A 268 21.27 5.90 -0.63
C ILE A 268 20.12 4.91 -0.80
N SER A 269 18.95 5.22 -0.24
CA SER A 269 17.72 4.47 -0.51
C SER A 269 16.64 5.40 -1.06
N VAL A 270 16.03 5.02 -2.18
CA VAL A 270 14.93 5.71 -2.84
C VAL A 270 13.68 4.84 -2.72
N ASP A 271 12.72 5.26 -1.90
CA ASP A 271 11.50 4.50 -1.63
C ASP A 271 10.24 5.30 -2.03
N SER A 272 9.30 4.62 -2.68
CA SER A 272 7.98 5.16 -2.99
C SER A 272 8.04 6.47 -3.80
N CYS A 273 9.02 6.59 -4.68
CA CYS A 273 9.24 7.77 -5.51
C CYS A 273 8.70 7.59 -6.93
N GLN A 274 8.32 8.68 -7.58
CA GLN A 274 7.83 8.65 -8.96
C GLN A 274 8.45 9.76 -9.81
N ARG A 275 9.02 9.43 -10.97
CA ARG A 275 9.66 10.44 -11.85
C ARG A 275 10.72 11.25 -11.09
N VAL A 276 11.65 10.55 -10.45
CA VAL A 276 12.75 11.19 -9.71
C VAL A 276 14.05 11.00 -10.47
N GLY A 277 14.76 12.10 -10.68
CA GLY A 277 16.16 12.12 -11.08
C GLY A 277 17.05 12.14 -9.85
N LEU A 278 17.98 11.19 -9.75
CA LEU A 278 18.96 11.10 -8.68
C LEU A 278 20.36 11.17 -9.30
N LEU A 279 21.15 12.16 -8.89
CA LEU A 279 22.56 12.28 -9.23
C LEU A 279 23.40 12.11 -7.97
N PHE A 280 24.35 11.19 -7.97
CA PHE A 280 25.21 10.93 -6.82
C PHE A 280 26.66 10.64 -7.23
N GLU A 281 27.59 10.98 -6.35
CA GLU A 281 29.02 10.71 -6.55
C GLU A 281 29.38 9.32 -5.99
N ASP A 282 29.96 9.25 -4.79
CA ASP A 282 30.45 7.99 -4.22
C ASP A 282 29.51 7.41 -3.15
N ILE A 283 29.32 6.09 -3.20
CA ILE A 283 28.61 5.32 -2.18
C ILE A 283 29.52 4.22 -1.63
N VAL A 284 29.59 4.09 -0.30
CA VAL A 284 30.42 3.06 0.36
C VAL A 284 29.80 1.66 0.28
N ALA A 285 28.48 1.56 0.48
CA ALA A 285 27.76 0.29 0.56
C ALA A 285 26.90 0.05 -0.68
N ALA A 286 25.71 0.66 -0.76
CA ALA A 286 24.75 0.40 -1.82
C ALA A 286 23.81 1.57 -2.11
N CYS A 287 23.30 1.59 -3.36
CA CYS A 287 22.14 2.37 -3.75
C CYS A 287 20.94 1.43 -3.89
N GLU A 288 19.84 1.72 -3.21
CA GLU A 288 18.63 0.90 -3.22
C GLU A 288 17.47 1.68 -3.83
N LEU A 289 16.91 1.17 -4.91
CA LEU A 289 15.68 1.70 -5.53
C LEU A 289 14.54 0.74 -5.20
N VAL A 290 13.56 1.21 -4.42
CA VAL A 290 12.50 0.38 -3.88
C VAL A 290 11.12 1.01 -4.11
N ASN A 291 10.13 0.22 -4.50
CA ASN A 291 8.72 0.65 -4.67
C ASN A 291 8.54 1.91 -5.53
N SER A 292 9.41 2.14 -6.50
CA SER A 292 9.52 3.42 -7.20
C SER A 292 9.26 3.27 -8.69
N THR A 293 8.76 4.32 -9.34
CA THR A 293 8.43 4.25 -10.78
C THR A 293 9.08 5.39 -11.55
N ARG A 294 9.59 5.11 -12.74
CA ARG A 294 10.23 6.10 -13.61
C ARG A 294 11.40 6.80 -12.90
N ILE A 295 12.38 6.04 -12.46
CA ILE A 295 13.57 6.57 -11.78
C ILE A 295 14.72 6.68 -12.78
N GLN A 296 15.41 7.82 -12.77
CA GLN A 296 16.68 8.01 -13.45
C GLN A 296 17.74 8.20 -12.37
N ALA A 297 18.69 7.28 -12.25
CA ALA A 297 19.76 7.38 -11.27
C ALA A 297 21.10 7.41 -12.00
N GLN A 298 21.92 8.42 -11.70
CA GLN A 298 23.23 8.63 -12.32
C GLN A 298 24.33 8.60 -11.25
N ALA A 299 25.26 7.67 -11.42
CA ALA A 299 26.50 7.61 -10.65
C ALA A 299 27.61 8.37 -11.40
N THR A 300 28.22 9.35 -10.75
CA THR A 300 29.45 10.00 -11.27
C THR A 300 30.71 9.49 -10.60
N GLY A 301 30.60 8.87 -9.42
CA GLY A 301 31.70 8.23 -8.70
C GLY A 301 31.54 6.71 -8.61
N VAL A 302 32.05 6.11 -7.52
CA VAL A 302 32.05 4.66 -7.29
C VAL A 302 30.81 4.23 -6.50
N VAL A 303 30.17 3.13 -6.94
CA VAL A 303 29.12 2.44 -6.18
C VAL A 303 29.32 0.92 -6.31
N PRO A 304 29.47 0.17 -5.19
CA PRO A 304 29.68 -1.28 -5.26
C PRO A 304 28.44 -2.06 -5.69
N THR A 305 27.25 -1.63 -5.25
CA THR A 305 26.01 -2.36 -5.50
C THR A 305 24.84 -1.42 -5.74
N ILE A 306 24.02 -1.74 -6.74
CA ILE A 306 22.71 -1.14 -6.96
C ILE A 306 21.65 -2.24 -6.88
N ALA A 307 20.69 -2.09 -5.96
CA ALA A 307 19.57 -3.01 -5.81
C ALA A 307 18.27 -2.34 -6.31
N VAL A 308 17.53 -3.03 -7.17
CA VAL A 308 16.27 -2.54 -7.75
C VAL A 308 15.12 -3.49 -7.42
N ASP A 309 14.33 -3.16 -6.41
CA ASP A 309 13.23 -4.00 -5.89
C ASP A 309 11.86 -3.33 -6.06
N LYS A 310 10.92 -3.98 -6.74
CA LYS A 310 9.56 -3.46 -7.02
C LYS A 310 9.58 -2.09 -7.71
N CYS A 311 10.48 -1.90 -8.66
CA CYS A 311 10.50 -0.70 -9.47
C CYS A 311 9.98 -0.97 -10.89
N ASP A 312 9.37 0.05 -11.50
CA ASP A 312 8.89 -0.02 -12.89
C ASP A 312 9.38 1.20 -13.68
N GLY A 313 10.23 0.96 -14.67
CA GLY A 313 10.93 1.98 -15.44
C GLY A 313 12.09 2.59 -14.68
N VAL A 314 13.27 1.97 -14.76
CA VAL A 314 14.50 2.46 -14.13
C VAL A 314 15.60 2.60 -15.18
N GLN A 315 16.22 3.78 -15.23
CA GLN A 315 17.41 4.03 -16.04
C GLN A 315 18.59 4.31 -15.10
N LEU A 316 19.61 3.45 -15.17
CA LEU A 316 20.84 3.57 -14.39
C LEU A 316 21.95 4.08 -15.30
N TYR A 317 22.40 5.31 -15.12
CA TYR A 317 23.53 5.88 -15.85
C TYR A 317 24.80 5.67 -15.04
N LEU A 318 25.74 4.90 -15.60
CA LEU A 318 27.03 4.62 -14.98
C LEU A 318 28.13 5.51 -15.58
N SER A 319 29.08 5.89 -14.75
CA SER A 319 30.37 6.47 -15.16
C SER A 319 31.41 5.36 -15.39
N ALA A 320 32.57 5.73 -15.94
CA ALA A 320 33.70 4.80 -16.04
C ALA A 320 34.12 4.21 -14.68
N ASP A 321 33.98 4.99 -13.60
CA ASP A 321 34.35 4.61 -12.23
C ASP A 321 33.32 3.67 -11.56
N SER A 322 32.12 3.53 -12.14
CA SER A 322 31.05 2.69 -11.59
C SER A 322 30.76 1.43 -12.42
N LEU A 323 31.57 1.12 -13.45
CA LEU A 323 31.38 -0.07 -14.27
C LEU A 323 31.57 -1.40 -13.52
N GLY A 324 32.24 -1.38 -12.37
CA GLY A 324 32.41 -2.55 -11.49
C GLY A 324 31.23 -2.83 -10.55
N VAL A 325 30.09 -2.17 -10.74
CA VAL A 325 28.91 -2.31 -9.88
C VAL A 325 28.21 -3.65 -10.05
N ASP A 326 27.84 -4.27 -8.93
CA ASP A 326 26.89 -5.39 -8.93
C ASP A 326 25.45 -4.87 -8.96
N ILE A 327 24.65 -5.33 -9.91
CA ILE A 327 23.25 -4.93 -10.03
C ILE A 327 22.35 -6.12 -9.73
N THR A 328 21.46 -5.97 -8.76
CA THR A 328 20.45 -6.97 -8.41
C THR A 328 19.06 -6.44 -8.69
N THR A 329 18.18 -7.28 -9.26
CA THR A 329 16.78 -6.92 -9.52
C THR A 329 15.84 -7.93 -8.88
N ALA A 330 14.73 -7.45 -8.33
CA ALA A 330 13.69 -8.29 -7.78
C ALA A 330 12.32 -7.64 -8.04
N LYS A 331 11.39 -8.37 -8.65
CA LYS A 331 10.02 -7.88 -8.93
C LYS A 331 9.98 -6.52 -9.64
N SER A 332 10.96 -6.26 -10.49
CA SER A 332 11.11 -4.99 -11.21
C SER A 332 10.99 -5.21 -12.72
N SER A 333 10.50 -4.19 -13.43
CA SER A 333 10.34 -4.18 -14.89
C SER A 333 10.98 -2.95 -15.52
N GLU A 334 11.33 -3.06 -16.80
CA GLU A 334 11.88 -1.94 -17.60
C GLU A 334 13.15 -1.33 -16.96
N VAL A 335 14.08 -2.19 -16.53
CA VAL A 335 15.37 -1.77 -15.94
C VAL A 335 16.44 -1.75 -17.03
N ASN A 336 16.95 -0.55 -17.34
CA ASN A 336 18.03 -0.35 -18.31
C ASN A 336 19.27 0.24 -17.65
N VAL A 337 20.44 -0.27 -18.02
CA VAL A 337 21.75 0.23 -17.60
C VAL A 337 22.43 0.90 -18.79
N ILE A 338 22.78 2.16 -18.63
CA ILE A 338 23.38 3.00 -19.65
C ILE A 338 24.83 3.26 -19.25
N VAL A 339 25.76 2.83 -20.11
CA VAL A 339 27.20 2.92 -19.86
C VAL A 339 27.87 3.84 -20.89
N PRO A 340 29.06 4.40 -20.59
CA PRO A 340 29.81 5.19 -21.56
C PRO A 340 30.16 4.37 -22.80
N GLY A 341 30.16 5.04 -23.96
CA GLY A 341 30.63 4.44 -25.20
C GLY A 341 32.13 4.11 -25.17
N ALA A 342 32.61 3.38 -26.18
CA ALA A 342 34.01 2.94 -26.25
C ALA A 342 35.02 4.11 -26.29
N THR A 343 34.60 5.29 -26.73
CA THR A 343 35.38 6.54 -26.69
C THR A 343 34.52 7.67 -26.10
N PRO A 344 35.12 8.80 -25.66
CA PRO A 344 34.38 9.94 -25.13
C PRO A 344 33.36 10.56 -26.11
N GLU A 345 33.59 10.39 -27.41
CA GLU A 345 32.73 10.89 -28.49
C GLU A 345 31.69 9.86 -28.96
N ALA A 346 31.78 8.61 -28.49
CA ALA A 346 30.83 7.57 -28.84
C ALA A 346 29.52 7.73 -28.04
N ASP A 347 28.42 7.34 -28.69
CA ASP A 347 27.11 7.31 -28.04
C ASP A 347 27.12 6.37 -26.82
N LEU A 348 26.27 6.68 -25.84
CA LEU A 348 26.05 5.82 -24.69
C LEU A 348 25.44 4.48 -25.14
N VAL A 349 25.82 3.40 -24.46
CA VAL A 349 25.32 2.06 -24.75
C VAL A 349 24.29 1.67 -23.71
N GLU A 350 23.10 1.25 -24.16
CA GLU A 350 22.00 0.83 -23.30
C GLU A 350 21.90 -0.70 -23.24
N HIS A 351 21.82 -1.22 -22.03
CA HIS A 351 21.69 -2.64 -21.72
C HIS A 351 20.42 -2.89 -20.91
N ALA A 352 19.46 -3.63 -21.48
CA ALA A 352 18.28 -4.05 -20.74
C ALA A 352 18.61 -5.22 -19.79
N ILE A 353 18.20 -5.11 -18.53
CA ILE A 353 18.32 -6.20 -17.56
C ILE A 353 17.17 -7.19 -17.77
N PRO A 354 17.45 -8.51 -17.91
CA PRO A 354 16.40 -9.51 -18.05
C PRO A 354 15.45 -9.54 -16.86
N GLU A 355 14.15 -9.49 -17.15
CA GLU A 355 13.06 -9.59 -16.17
C GLU A 355 12.30 -10.93 -16.24
N GLN A 356 12.52 -11.72 -17.31
CA GLN A 356 11.94 -13.05 -17.48
C GLN A 356 13.00 -14.13 -17.37
N TYR A 357 12.68 -15.22 -16.67
CA TYR A 357 13.58 -16.35 -16.44
C TYR A 357 12.88 -17.67 -16.77
N LEU A 358 13.57 -18.53 -17.50
CA LEU A 358 13.10 -19.87 -17.83
C LEU A 358 13.72 -20.88 -16.87
N SER A 359 12.87 -21.63 -16.17
CA SER A 359 13.29 -22.71 -15.28
C SER A 359 12.94 -24.07 -15.89
N GLN A 360 13.93 -24.92 -16.13
CA GLN A 360 13.75 -26.24 -16.75
C GLN A 360 14.29 -27.35 -15.85
N TYR A 361 13.56 -28.46 -15.74
CA TYR A 361 14.01 -29.64 -15.02
C TYR A 361 14.95 -30.48 -15.91
N LYS A 362 16.22 -30.59 -15.54
CA LYS A 362 17.28 -31.32 -16.26
C LYS A 362 18.18 -32.08 -15.29
N ASN A 363 18.48 -33.33 -15.60
CA ASN A 363 19.42 -34.16 -14.82
C ASN A 363 19.12 -34.16 -13.31
N GLY A 364 17.85 -34.27 -12.93
CA GLY A 364 17.43 -34.36 -11.53
C GLY A 364 17.31 -33.01 -10.78
N LYS A 365 17.58 -31.87 -11.43
CA LYS A 365 17.47 -30.53 -10.81
C LYS A 365 16.84 -29.49 -11.73
N PHE A 366 16.27 -28.44 -11.16
CA PHE A 366 15.90 -27.25 -11.95
C PHE A 366 17.15 -26.44 -12.28
N VAL A 367 17.23 -25.96 -13.52
CA VAL A 367 18.21 -24.99 -14.01
C VAL A 367 17.46 -23.77 -14.51
N THR A 368 17.82 -22.60 -14.00
CA THR A 368 17.17 -21.32 -14.35
C THR A 368 18.15 -20.44 -15.11
N ALA A 369 17.68 -19.83 -16.20
CA ALA A 369 18.45 -18.89 -17.00
C ALA A 369 17.56 -17.70 -17.43
N PRO A 370 18.13 -16.50 -17.63
CA PRO A 370 17.37 -15.39 -18.20
C PRO A 370 16.88 -15.77 -19.60
N VAL A 371 15.66 -15.35 -19.93
CA VAL A 371 15.12 -15.51 -21.29
C VAL A 371 15.82 -14.48 -22.18
N SER A 372 16.58 -14.95 -23.16
CA SER A 372 17.08 -14.11 -24.24
C SER A 372 16.00 -13.99 -25.30
N HIS A 373 15.31 -12.85 -25.35
CA HIS A 373 14.64 -12.45 -26.57
C HIS A 373 15.70 -11.86 -27.47
N SER A 374 15.92 -12.43 -28.65
CA SER A 374 16.65 -11.74 -29.71
C SER A 374 15.84 -10.50 -30.06
N ALA A 375 16.14 -9.38 -29.42
CA ALA A 375 15.83 -8.08 -29.98
C ALA A 375 16.62 -8.00 -31.29
N GLY A 376 15.90 -7.86 -32.40
CA GLY A 376 16.51 -7.71 -33.73
C GLY A 376 17.25 -6.40 -33.90
#